data_AF-A0A934PFB8-F1
#
_entry.id   AF-A0A934PFB8-F1
#
_cell.length_a   1.000
_cell.length_b   1.000
_cell.length_c   1.000
_cell.angle_alpha   90.00
_cell.angle_beta   90.00
_cell.angle_gamma   90.00
#
_symmetry.space_group_name_H-M   'P 1'
#
loop_
_entity.id
_entity.type
_entity.pdbx_description
1 polymer ?
#
loop_
_entity_poly.entity_id
_entity_poly.type
_entity_poly.pdbx_seq_one_letter_code
_entity_poly.pdbx_strand_id
1 'polypeptide(L)'
;MRLANPRPLAGGWLFALLAVLLALPSPGLAQGPNEPAWYEVPALNAGLALPPAQPDRETPRATVPSFLDLAEQGRFDEAAHVLNLKDISRAERARRGPELAQKLFEVIDRRVWIDWSALPSRPDARITSNAASEAERAERFRRNVEIARVETRGGTYEIRLARFKATGAEEAIWLFAPQTVGNIGVMHQAIGPRAFERQIPDSLKREFGALRLWEWVGLPLLLTALGVVG
;
A
#
# COMPACT_ATOMS: atom_id res chain seq x y z
N MET A 1 -50.31 -63.04 44.09
CA MET A 1 -50.62 -61.90 44.98
C MET A 1 -49.96 -60.66 44.40
N ARG A 2 -50.75 -59.68 43.94
CA ARG A 2 -50.28 -58.48 43.22
C ARG A 2 -49.55 -57.54 44.17
N LEU A 3 -48.41 -56.97 43.76
CA LEU A 3 -47.88 -55.73 44.31
C LEU A 3 -47.42 -54.78 43.19
N ALA A 4 -47.66 -53.51 43.45
CA ALA A 4 -47.82 -52.39 42.54
C ALA A 4 -46.53 -51.87 41.89
N ASN A 5 -46.71 -51.25 40.73
CA ASN A 5 -45.78 -50.35 40.03
C ASN A 5 -45.25 -49.22 40.95
N PRO A 6 -43.96 -48.82 40.82
CA PRO A 6 -43.51 -47.49 41.21
C PRO A 6 -43.66 -46.48 40.05
N ARG A 7 -44.13 -45.26 40.38
CA ARG A 7 -44.14 -44.09 39.48
C ARG A 7 -42.72 -43.50 39.37
N PRO A 8 -42.19 -43.18 38.17
CA PRO A 8 -40.96 -42.41 38.06
C PRO A 8 -41.21 -40.90 38.23
N LEU A 9 -40.27 -40.28 38.95
CA LEU A 9 -40.23 -38.88 39.35
C LEU A 9 -40.06 -37.95 38.14
N ALA A 10 -40.96 -36.97 38.03
CA ALA A 10 -40.84 -35.84 37.13
C ALA A 10 -39.74 -34.89 37.63
N GLY A 11 -38.62 -34.81 36.90
CA GLY A 11 -37.53 -33.89 37.23
C GLY A 11 -36.43 -33.74 36.17
N GLY A 12 -36.43 -34.55 35.11
CA GLY A 12 -35.40 -34.50 34.06
C GLY A 12 -35.58 -33.40 33.00
N TRP A 13 -36.70 -32.69 32.98
CA TRP A 13 -37.06 -31.83 31.85
C TRP A 13 -36.49 -30.41 31.92
N LEU A 14 -36.02 -29.94 33.09
CA LEU A 14 -35.48 -28.58 33.23
C LEU A 14 -34.02 -28.46 32.76
N PHE A 15 -33.26 -29.55 32.73
CA PHE A 15 -31.87 -29.55 32.25
C PHE A 15 -31.74 -29.77 30.74
N ALA A 16 -32.78 -30.30 30.08
CA ALA A 16 -32.75 -30.53 28.64
C ALA A 16 -32.92 -29.24 27.82
N LEU A 17 -33.47 -28.16 28.40
CA LEU A 17 -33.78 -26.93 27.65
C LEU A 17 -32.60 -25.94 27.56
N LEU A 18 -31.59 -26.06 28.43
CA LEU A 18 -30.41 -25.18 28.42
C LEU A 18 -29.27 -25.68 27.51
N ALA A 19 -29.28 -26.96 27.12
CA ALA A 19 -28.26 -27.55 26.25
C ALA A 19 -28.51 -27.32 24.74
N VAL A 20 -29.69 -26.83 24.36
CA VAL A 20 -30.07 -26.67 22.94
C VAL A 20 -29.73 -25.27 22.38
N LEU A 21 -29.44 -24.29 23.23
CA LEU A 21 -29.16 -22.91 22.78
C LEU A 21 -27.70 -22.62 22.37
N LEU A 22 -26.78 -23.59 22.51
CA LEU A 22 -25.35 -23.41 22.17
C LEU A 22 -24.93 -24.08 20.84
N ALA A 23 -25.88 -24.60 20.07
CA ALA A 23 -25.62 -25.25 18.79
C ALA A 23 -26.13 -24.44 17.59
N LEU A 24 -26.09 -23.10 17.66
CA LEU A 24 -26.17 -22.30 16.44
C LEU A 24 -24.81 -22.40 15.74
N PRO A 25 -24.70 -23.10 14.59
CA PRO A 25 -23.48 -23.06 13.83
C PRO A 25 -23.24 -21.59 13.46
N SER A 26 -22.20 -21.01 14.04
CA SER A 26 -21.69 -19.73 13.55
C SER A 26 -21.43 -19.93 12.06
N PRO A 27 -21.93 -19.07 11.17
CA PRO A 27 -21.43 -19.05 9.80
C PRO A 27 -19.98 -18.56 9.88
N GLY A 28 -19.07 -19.48 10.22
CA GLY A 28 -17.68 -19.32 9.92
C GLY A 28 -17.64 -19.13 8.42
N LEU A 29 -17.23 -17.94 7.98
CA LEU A 29 -16.91 -17.66 6.60
C LEU A 29 -15.89 -18.72 6.18
N ALA A 30 -16.38 -19.79 5.53
CA ALA A 30 -15.57 -20.76 4.86
C ALA A 30 -14.86 -20.00 3.75
N GLN A 31 -13.63 -19.56 4.01
CA GLN A 31 -12.71 -19.04 3.02
C GLN A 31 -12.52 -20.16 1.99
N GLY A 32 -13.19 -20.05 0.84
CA GLY A 32 -13.22 -21.10 -0.16
C GLY A 32 -11.83 -21.38 -0.74
N PRO A 33 -11.54 -22.61 -1.24
CA PRO A 33 -10.18 -23.06 -1.56
C PRO A 33 -9.53 -22.46 -2.82
N ASN A 34 -10.04 -21.35 -3.38
CA ASN A 34 -9.50 -20.73 -4.59
C ASN A 34 -9.81 -19.24 -4.60
N GLU A 35 -9.08 -18.45 -3.79
CA GLU A 35 -9.03 -17.02 -4.04
C GLU A 35 -8.27 -16.77 -5.35
N PRO A 36 -8.79 -15.93 -6.26
CA PRO A 36 -8.10 -15.62 -7.51
C PRO A 36 -6.77 -14.89 -7.22
N ALA A 37 -5.77 -15.11 -8.07
CA ALA A 37 -4.42 -14.51 -7.96
C ALA A 37 -4.39 -12.99 -8.21
N TRP A 38 -5.54 -12.35 -8.39
CA TRP A 38 -5.72 -10.92 -8.61
C TRP A 38 -7.11 -10.50 -8.10
N TYR A 39 -7.29 -9.20 -7.93
CA TYR A 39 -8.60 -8.59 -7.71
C TYR A 39 -9.21 -8.17 -9.05
N GLU A 40 -10.45 -8.57 -9.31
CA GLU A 40 -11.17 -8.12 -10.50
C GLU A 40 -11.80 -6.75 -10.29
N VAL A 41 -11.66 -5.88 -11.29
CA VAL A 41 -12.25 -4.54 -11.29
C VAL A 41 -12.89 -4.24 -12.64
N PRO A 42 -13.97 -3.42 -12.71
CA PRO A 42 -14.61 -3.12 -13.99
C PRO A 42 -13.68 -2.40 -14.98
N ALA A 43 -12.85 -1.48 -14.48
CA ALA A 43 -11.87 -0.75 -15.26
C ALA A 43 -10.74 -0.24 -14.36
N LEU A 44 -9.53 -0.16 -14.90
CA LEU A 44 -8.36 0.37 -14.21
C LEU A 44 -8.15 1.84 -14.59
N ASN A 45 -8.07 2.71 -13.58
CA ASN A 45 -7.75 4.14 -13.70
C ASN A 45 -8.48 4.89 -14.83
N ALA A 46 -9.72 4.50 -15.14
CA ALA A 46 -10.53 5.19 -16.14
C ALA A 46 -10.63 6.68 -15.82
N GLY A 47 -10.42 7.55 -16.81
CA GLY A 47 -10.35 9.00 -16.62
C GLY A 47 -8.93 9.59 -16.64
N LEU A 48 -7.89 8.76 -16.61
CA LEU A 48 -6.55 9.17 -17.05
C LEU A 48 -6.46 9.15 -18.58
N ALA A 49 -5.66 10.04 -19.16
CA ALA A 49 -5.28 9.97 -20.57
C ALA A 49 -4.45 8.70 -20.81
N LEU A 50 -4.39 8.21 -22.05
CA LEU A 50 -3.51 7.09 -22.36
C LEU A 50 -2.05 7.57 -22.31
N PRO A 51 -1.14 6.88 -21.61
CA PRO A 51 0.25 7.29 -21.58
C PRO A 51 0.90 6.99 -22.93
N PRO A 52 1.93 7.77 -23.34
CA PRO A 52 2.64 7.55 -24.61
C PRO A 52 3.33 6.18 -24.65
N ALA A 53 3.78 5.68 -23.49
CA ALA A 53 4.27 4.33 -23.30
C ALA A 53 3.66 3.73 -22.03
N GLN A 54 3.33 2.44 -22.05
CA GLN A 54 2.79 1.78 -20.87
C GLN A 54 3.91 1.51 -19.85
N PRO A 55 3.75 1.89 -18.58
CA PRO A 55 4.69 1.51 -17.53
C PRO A 55 4.69 0.00 -17.32
N ASP A 56 5.85 -0.55 -17.02
CA ASP A 56 5.98 -1.96 -16.67
C ASP A 56 5.34 -2.21 -15.31
N ARG A 57 4.34 -3.09 -15.31
CA ARG A 57 3.53 -3.45 -14.14
C ARG A 57 3.29 -4.95 -14.09
N GLU A 58 4.14 -5.73 -14.75
CA GLU A 58 3.94 -7.18 -14.86
C GLU A 58 4.24 -7.89 -13.53
N THR A 59 5.26 -7.42 -12.82
CA THR A 59 5.73 -8.00 -11.55
C THR A 59 5.98 -6.91 -10.51
N PRO A 60 5.95 -7.21 -9.19
CA PRO A 60 6.34 -6.24 -8.18
C PRO A 60 7.73 -5.65 -8.40
N ARG A 61 8.70 -6.48 -8.79
CA ARG A 61 10.09 -6.07 -9.06
C ARG A 61 10.24 -5.15 -10.27
N ALA A 62 9.32 -5.21 -11.24
CA ALA A 62 9.32 -4.30 -12.39
C ALA A 62 8.49 -3.03 -12.13
N THR A 63 7.40 -3.16 -11.36
CA THR A 63 6.45 -2.08 -11.07
C THR A 63 7.08 -0.95 -10.27
N VAL A 64 7.85 -1.29 -9.21
CA VAL A 64 8.44 -0.27 -8.34
C VAL A 64 9.48 0.58 -9.10
N PRO A 65 10.49 0.00 -9.78
CA PRO A 65 11.41 0.79 -10.60
C PRO A 65 10.70 1.58 -11.70
N SER A 66 9.75 0.98 -12.41
CA SER A 66 9.01 1.71 -13.45
C SER A 66 8.30 2.96 -12.92
N PHE A 67 7.76 2.90 -11.70
CA PHE A 67 7.18 4.09 -11.05
C PHE A 67 8.25 5.12 -10.68
N LEU A 68 9.35 4.69 -10.06
CA LEU A 68 10.42 5.59 -9.62
C LEU A 68 11.07 6.29 -10.81
N ASP A 69 11.40 5.57 -11.88
CA ASP A 69 12.03 6.13 -13.08
C ASP A 69 11.14 7.21 -13.73
N LEU A 70 9.82 6.97 -13.81
CA LEU A 70 8.86 7.96 -14.31
C LEU A 70 8.78 9.19 -13.39
N ALA A 71 8.76 8.97 -12.09
CA ALA A 71 8.65 10.03 -11.09
C ALA A 71 9.93 10.88 -11.01
N GLU A 72 11.11 10.27 -11.08
CA GLU A 72 12.41 10.95 -11.15
C GLU A 72 12.51 11.86 -12.38
N GLN A 73 11.93 11.45 -13.51
CA GLN A 73 11.84 12.25 -14.74
C GLN A 73 10.74 13.32 -14.69
N GLY A 74 10.01 13.45 -13.57
CA GLY A 74 8.88 14.38 -13.42
C GLY A 74 7.64 14.00 -14.24
N ARG A 75 7.58 12.79 -14.80
CA ARG A 75 6.48 12.28 -15.64
C ARG A 75 5.34 11.76 -14.79
N PHE A 76 4.80 12.62 -13.92
CA PHE A 76 3.81 12.22 -12.91
C PHE A 76 2.46 11.81 -13.50
N ASP A 77 2.10 12.32 -14.68
CA ASP A 77 0.93 11.85 -15.43
C ASP A 77 1.03 10.35 -15.76
N GLU A 78 2.21 9.89 -16.15
CA GLU A 78 2.46 8.49 -16.46
C GLU A 78 2.63 7.65 -15.20
N ALA A 79 3.33 8.17 -14.19
CA ALA A 79 3.48 7.52 -12.89
C ALA A 79 2.12 7.29 -12.19
N ALA A 80 1.12 8.16 -12.43
CA ALA A 80 -0.23 7.99 -11.93
C ALA A 80 -0.89 6.69 -12.43
N HIS A 81 -0.49 6.15 -13.58
CA HIS A 81 -0.97 4.85 -14.07
C HIS A 81 -0.49 3.65 -13.25
N VAL A 82 0.51 3.84 -12.39
CA VAL A 82 1.04 2.82 -11.48
C VAL A 82 0.34 2.85 -10.11
N LEU A 83 -0.49 3.86 -9.86
CA LEU A 83 -1.32 3.96 -8.66
C LEU A 83 -2.71 3.35 -8.91
N ASN A 84 -3.30 2.67 -7.92
CA ASN A 84 -4.71 2.33 -7.99
C ASN A 84 -5.57 3.52 -7.52
N LEU A 85 -6.17 4.25 -8.46
CA LEU A 85 -6.96 5.46 -8.18
C LEU A 85 -8.47 5.17 -8.02
N LYS A 86 -8.86 3.94 -7.66
CA LYS A 86 -10.29 3.56 -7.57
C LYS A 86 -11.09 4.47 -6.62
N ASP A 87 -10.46 4.91 -5.53
CA ASP A 87 -11.09 5.73 -4.48
C ASP A 87 -11.08 7.23 -4.84
N ILE A 88 -10.47 7.59 -5.98
CA ILE A 88 -10.53 8.93 -6.55
C ILE A 88 -11.66 8.97 -7.58
N SER A 89 -12.48 10.02 -7.54
CA SER A 89 -13.57 10.20 -8.50
C SER A 89 -13.02 10.30 -9.93
N ARG A 90 -13.74 9.75 -10.91
CA ARG A 90 -13.29 9.70 -12.31
C ARG A 90 -12.89 11.07 -12.86
N ALA A 91 -13.65 12.11 -12.51
CA ALA A 91 -13.40 13.49 -12.95
C ALA A 91 -12.13 14.10 -12.34
N GLU A 92 -11.73 13.66 -11.14
CA GLU A 92 -10.56 14.20 -10.47
C GLU A 92 -9.27 13.42 -10.74
N ARG A 93 -9.35 12.20 -11.29
CA ARG A 93 -8.17 11.33 -11.49
C ARG A 93 -7.07 11.99 -12.30
N ALA A 94 -7.41 12.69 -13.40
CA ALA A 94 -6.44 13.38 -14.24
C ALA A 94 -5.68 14.50 -13.49
N ARG A 95 -6.33 15.17 -12.53
CA ARG A 95 -5.69 16.22 -11.71
C ARG A 95 -4.95 15.63 -10.50
N ARG A 96 -5.64 14.78 -9.73
CA ARG A 96 -5.14 14.27 -8.44
C ARG A 96 -4.17 13.10 -8.59
N GLY A 97 -4.25 12.33 -9.66
CA GLY A 97 -3.36 11.20 -9.93
C GLY A 97 -1.88 11.61 -9.96
N PRO A 98 -1.50 12.60 -10.79
CA PRO A 98 -0.12 13.11 -10.84
C PRO A 98 0.35 13.66 -9.49
N GLU A 99 -0.50 14.43 -8.79
CA GLU A 99 -0.18 14.97 -7.47
C GLU A 99 0.10 13.87 -6.44
N LEU A 100 -0.68 12.78 -6.47
CA LEU A 100 -0.49 11.64 -5.58
C LEU A 100 0.80 10.87 -5.95
N ALA A 101 1.09 10.71 -7.23
CA ALA A 101 2.32 10.07 -7.70
C ALA A 101 3.56 10.85 -7.23
N GLN A 102 3.55 12.16 -7.40
CA GLN A 102 4.62 13.02 -6.90
C GLN A 102 4.80 12.89 -5.39
N LYS A 103 3.72 12.99 -4.61
CA LYS A 103 3.78 12.89 -3.15
C LYS A 103 4.30 11.53 -2.68
N LEU A 104 3.88 10.44 -3.34
CA LEU A 104 4.38 9.11 -3.02
C LEU A 104 5.87 8.99 -3.34
N PHE A 105 6.32 9.51 -4.48
CA PHE A 105 7.73 9.53 -4.83
C PHE A 105 8.56 10.28 -3.79
N GLU A 106 8.13 11.49 -3.38
CA GLU A 106 8.81 12.28 -2.35
C GLU A 106 8.88 11.56 -0.99
N VAL A 107 7.88 10.74 -0.64
CA VAL A 107 7.91 9.90 0.57
C VAL A 107 8.93 8.78 0.41
N ILE A 108 8.92 8.09 -0.73
CA ILE A 108 9.80 6.94 -0.99
C ILE A 108 11.26 7.39 -1.02
N ASP A 109 11.56 8.39 -1.83
CA ASP A 109 12.90 8.96 -2.03
C ASP A 109 13.57 9.40 -0.72
N ARG A 110 12.80 9.99 0.20
CA ARG A 110 13.34 10.55 1.44
C ARG A 110 13.58 9.53 2.55
N ARG A 111 12.74 8.50 2.68
CA ARG A 111 12.67 7.73 3.95
C ARG A 111 12.44 6.24 3.79
N VAL A 112 12.19 5.74 2.58
CA VAL A 112 11.82 4.34 2.38
C VAL A 112 13.03 3.55 1.91
N TRP A 113 13.49 2.63 2.75
CA TRP A 113 14.44 1.61 2.33
C TRP A 113 13.67 0.43 1.71
N ILE A 114 13.85 0.23 0.40
CA ILE A 114 13.22 -0.89 -0.32
C ILE A 114 14.24 -2.03 -0.44
N ASP A 115 13.87 -3.22 0.05
CA ASP A 115 14.65 -4.43 -0.19
C ASP A 115 14.33 -4.98 -1.58
N TRP A 116 15.13 -4.57 -2.56
CA TRP A 116 15.01 -5.01 -3.96
C TRP A 116 15.12 -6.52 -4.13
N SER A 117 15.89 -7.19 -3.27
CA SER A 117 16.10 -8.63 -3.36
C SER A 117 14.86 -9.41 -2.92
N ALA A 118 14.09 -8.86 -1.97
CA ALA A 118 12.85 -9.43 -1.47
C ALA A 118 11.65 -9.23 -2.42
N LEU A 119 11.70 -8.24 -3.33
CA LEU A 119 10.61 -8.00 -4.28
C LEU A 119 10.42 -9.17 -5.23
N PRO A 120 9.23 -9.78 -5.36
CA PRO A 120 9.02 -10.88 -6.29
C PRO A 120 9.23 -10.45 -7.76
N SER A 121 9.99 -11.24 -8.52
CA SER A 121 10.18 -11.07 -9.98
C SER A 121 9.23 -11.90 -10.83
N ARG A 122 8.21 -12.50 -10.22
CA ARG A 122 7.20 -13.28 -10.93
C ARG A 122 5.87 -12.54 -10.94
N PRO A 123 5.06 -12.65 -12.01
CA PRO A 123 3.75 -12.01 -12.05
C PRO A 123 2.81 -12.48 -10.95
N ASP A 124 2.96 -13.74 -10.52
CA ASP A 124 2.18 -14.39 -9.47
C ASP A 124 2.67 -14.10 -8.03
N ALA A 125 3.77 -13.34 -7.91
CA ALA A 125 4.47 -12.99 -6.68
C ALA A 125 4.75 -14.16 -5.73
N ARG A 126 4.87 -15.39 -6.27
CA ARG A 126 5.19 -16.57 -5.48
C ARG A 126 6.63 -16.50 -4.99
N ILE A 127 6.83 -16.66 -3.68
CA ILE A 127 8.17 -16.67 -3.09
C ILE A 127 8.81 -18.04 -3.29
N THR A 128 10.00 -18.06 -3.89
CA THR A 128 10.81 -19.27 -4.03
C THR A 128 12.04 -19.26 -3.11
N SER A 129 12.18 -18.24 -2.27
CA SER A 129 13.30 -18.10 -1.34
C SER A 129 13.18 -19.09 -0.18
N ASN A 130 14.31 -19.69 0.19
CA ASN A 130 14.41 -20.56 1.37
C ASN A 130 14.28 -19.79 2.69
N ALA A 131 14.40 -18.45 2.68
CA ALA A 131 14.25 -17.61 3.86
C ALA A 131 12.79 -17.32 4.23
N ALA A 132 11.84 -17.66 3.35
CA ALA A 132 10.42 -17.46 3.61
C ALA A 132 9.84 -18.55 4.51
N SER A 133 8.89 -18.16 5.36
CA SER A 133 8.19 -19.08 6.26
C SER A 133 7.45 -20.18 5.49
N GLU A 134 7.16 -21.30 6.15
CA GLU A 134 6.35 -22.38 5.57
C GLU A 134 4.98 -21.89 5.09
N ALA A 135 4.35 -20.97 5.84
CA ALA A 135 3.09 -20.37 5.47
C ALA A 135 3.20 -19.53 4.18
N GLU A 136 4.24 -18.70 4.06
CA GLU A 136 4.47 -17.87 2.87
C GLU A 136 4.82 -18.69 1.62
N ARG A 137 5.50 -19.84 1.80
CA ARG A 137 5.78 -20.78 0.70
C ARG A 137 4.57 -21.63 0.31
N ALA A 138 3.69 -21.92 1.27
CA ALA A 138 2.44 -22.64 1.03
C ALA A 138 1.42 -21.78 0.26
N GLU A 139 1.53 -20.45 0.33
CA GLU A 139 0.72 -19.53 -0.47
C GLU A 139 1.08 -19.66 -1.96
N ARG A 140 0.19 -20.29 -2.73
CA ARG A 140 0.41 -20.56 -4.16
C ARG A 140 0.56 -19.28 -4.97
N PHE A 141 -0.17 -18.22 -4.60
CA PHE A 141 -0.23 -16.95 -5.31
C PHE A 141 -0.39 -15.80 -4.33
N ARG A 142 0.41 -14.75 -4.47
CA ARG A 142 0.25 -13.52 -3.69
C ARG A 142 -0.34 -12.45 -4.60
N ARG A 143 -1.53 -11.96 -4.25
CA ARG A 143 -2.17 -10.83 -4.95
C ARG A 143 -1.90 -9.48 -4.27
N ASN A 144 -1.20 -9.49 -3.14
CA ASN A 144 -0.84 -8.30 -2.37
C ASN A 144 0.53 -8.51 -1.71
N VAL A 145 1.45 -7.57 -1.92
CA VAL A 145 2.83 -7.63 -1.43
C VAL A 145 3.15 -6.32 -0.73
N GLU A 146 3.66 -6.42 0.50
CA GLU A 146 4.26 -5.29 1.20
C GLU A 146 5.66 -5.01 0.63
N ILE A 147 5.92 -3.75 0.32
CA ILE A 147 7.18 -3.27 -0.26
C ILE A 147 8.05 -2.65 0.82
N ALA A 148 7.42 -1.87 1.71
CA ALA A 148 8.09 -1.21 2.81
C ALA A 148 7.10 -0.71 3.87
N ARG A 149 7.65 -0.30 5.01
CA ARG A 149 6.92 0.38 6.08
C ARG A 149 7.48 1.77 6.32
N VAL A 150 6.57 2.65 6.70
CA VAL A 150 6.85 4.04 6.97
C VAL A 150 6.38 4.35 8.38
N GLU A 151 7.34 4.60 9.27
CA GLU A 151 7.05 4.98 10.64
C GLU A 151 6.94 6.50 10.76
N THR A 152 5.84 6.94 11.38
CA THR A 152 5.59 8.34 11.68
C THR A 152 5.19 8.48 13.15
N ARG A 153 5.13 9.70 13.68
CA ARG A 153 4.60 9.94 15.03
C ARG A 153 3.13 9.51 15.17
N GLY A 154 2.37 9.49 14.08
CA GLY A 154 0.95 9.12 14.06
C GLY A 154 0.69 7.62 13.87
N GLY A 155 1.74 6.81 13.69
CA GLY A 155 1.65 5.37 13.47
C GLY A 155 2.52 4.88 12.31
N THR A 156 2.42 3.58 12.06
CA THR A 156 3.14 2.88 11.00
C THR A 156 2.22 2.64 9.82
N TYR A 157 2.67 3.01 8.62
CA TYR A 157 1.95 2.87 7.37
C TYR A 157 2.68 1.93 6.42
N GLU A 158 1.96 1.03 5.77
CA GLU A 158 2.52 0.08 4.81
C GLU A 158 2.40 0.62 3.38
N ILE A 159 3.50 0.53 2.63
CA ILE A 159 3.51 0.71 1.18
C ILE A 159 3.39 -0.68 0.55
N ARG A 160 2.32 -0.89 -0.22
CA ARG A 160 1.94 -2.19 -0.75
C ARG A 160 1.64 -2.10 -2.23
N LEU A 161 1.98 -3.15 -2.96
CA LEU A 161 1.47 -3.41 -4.30
C LEU A 161 0.36 -4.46 -4.22
N ALA A 162 -0.64 -4.34 -5.09
CA ALA A 162 -1.66 -5.35 -5.28
C ALA A 162 -1.92 -5.60 -6.76
N ARG A 163 -2.33 -6.83 -7.09
CA ARG A 163 -2.54 -7.29 -8.46
C ARG A 163 -4.00 -7.16 -8.84
N PHE A 164 -4.27 -6.53 -9.97
CA PHE A 164 -5.63 -6.26 -10.45
C PHE A 164 -5.80 -6.69 -11.91
N LYS A 165 -6.99 -7.18 -12.24
CA LYS A 165 -7.40 -7.49 -13.60
C LYS A 165 -8.66 -6.71 -13.95
N ALA A 166 -8.60 -5.90 -15.00
CA ALA A 166 -9.79 -5.25 -15.52
C ALA A 166 -10.68 -6.28 -16.23
N THR A 167 -12.00 -6.11 -16.15
CA THR A 167 -12.94 -6.95 -16.91
C THR A 167 -12.63 -6.88 -18.41
N GLY A 168 -12.45 -8.03 -19.04
CA GLY A 168 -12.10 -8.12 -20.46
C GLY A 168 -10.62 -7.89 -20.80
N ALA A 169 -9.77 -7.54 -19.83
CA ALA A 169 -8.33 -7.50 -20.05
C ALA A 169 -7.75 -8.93 -20.07
N GLU A 170 -6.74 -9.14 -20.90
CA GLU A 170 -6.03 -10.43 -20.97
C GLU A 170 -5.15 -10.64 -19.74
N GLU A 171 -4.42 -9.60 -19.34
CA GLU A 171 -3.40 -9.64 -18.30
C GLU A 171 -3.82 -8.91 -17.03
N ALA A 172 -3.29 -9.38 -15.89
CA ALA A 172 -3.43 -8.75 -14.59
C ALA A 172 -2.13 -8.02 -14.22
N ILE A 173 -2.26 -6.78 -13.77
CA ILE A 173 -1.14 -5.86 -13.53
C ILE A 173 -1.01 -5.49 -12.06
N TRP A 174 0.18 -5.10 -11.65
CA TRP A 174 0.49 -4.62 -10.29
C TRP A 174 0.38 -3.10 -10.20
N LEU A 175 -0.25 -2.64 -9.12
CA LEU A 175 -0.42 -1.22 -8.81
C LEU A 175 -0.18 -0.98 -7.32
N PHE A 176 0.24 0.24 -6.96
CA PHE A 176 0.19 0.66 -5.56
C PHE A 176 -1.24 0.53 -5.05
N ALA A 177 -1.37 -0.22 -3.96
CA ALA A 177 -2.65 -0.64 -3.44
C ALA A 177 -3.48 0.58 -3.01
N PRO A 178 -4.82 0.51 -3.09
CA PRO A 178 -5.68 1.62 -2.68
C PRO A 178 -5.40 2.12 -1.25
N GLN A 179 -5.03 1.21 -0.34
CA GLN A 179 -4.63 1.53 1.02
C GLN A 179 -3.38 2.43 1.05
N THR A 180 -2.36 2.11 0.25
CA THR A 180 -1.17 2.96 0.11
C THR A 180 -1.54 4.31 -0.47
N VAL A 181 -2.34 4.34 -1.54
CA VAL A 181 -2.79 5.59 -2.18
C VAL A 181 -3.56 6.49 -1.20
N GLY A 182 -4.45 5.92 -0.39
CA GLY A 182 -5.18 6.63 0.65
C GLY A 182 -4.28 7.21 1.74
N ASN A 183 -3.16 6.53 2.05
CA ASN A 183 -2.22 6.96 3.08
C ASN A 183 -1.15 7.94 2.58
N ILE A 184 -1.00 8.16 1.27
CA ILE A 184 0.01 9.07 0.69
C ILE A 184 -0.02 10.44 1.37
N GLY A 185 -1.21 11.01 1.57
CA GLY A 185 -1.34 12.35 2.17
C GLY A 185 -0.75 12.42 3.58
N VAL A 186 -1.01 11.42 4.41
CA VAL A 186 -0.51 11.37 5.79
C VAL A 186 0.99 11.13 5.82
N MET A 187 1.49 10.18 5.02
CA MET A 187 2.92 9.92 4.91
C MET A 187 3.68 11.15 4.40
N HIS A 188 3.14 11.83 3.39
CA HIS A 188 3.74 13.03 2.80
C HIS A 188 3.76 14.22 3.75
N GLN A 189 2.71 14.43 4.55
CA GLN A 189 2.73 15.47 5.57
C GLN A 189 3.76 15.20 6.67
N ALA A 190 3.98 13.93 7.02
CA ALA A 190 4.93 13.55 8.06
C ALA A 190 6.40 13.58 7.59
N ILE A 191 6.66 13.24 6.31
CA ILE A 191 8.02 12.97 5.78
C ILE A 191 8.42 13.88 4.63
N GLY A 192 7.43 14.42 3.90
CA GLY A 192 7.66 15.25 2.73
C GLY A 192 8.37 16.56 3.05
N PRO A 193 8.74 17.34 2.01
CA PRO A 193 9.46 18.60 2.18
C PRO A 193 8.72 19.50 3.15
N ARG A 194 9.45 20.05 4.14
CA ARG A 194 8.89 21.08 5.01
C ARG A 194 8.46 22.26 4.14
N ALA A 195 7.38 22.96 4.51
CA ALA A 195 6.81 24.04 3.70
C ALA A 195 7.85 25.11 3.29
N PHE A 196 8.89 25.30 4.09
CA PHE A 196 10.03 26.18 3.81
C PHE A 196 10.92 25.70 2.64
N GLU A 197 11.17 24.39 2.47
CA GLU A 197 11.97 23.86 1.35
C GLU A 197 11.29 24.08 -0.02
N ARG A 198 9.95 24.17 -0.05
CA ARG A 198 9.16 24.47 -1.25
C ARG A 198 9.25 25.93 -1.69
N GLN A 199 9.59 26.85 -0.79
CA GLN A 199 9.76 28.28 -1.09
C GLN A 199 11.17 28.63 -1.58
N ILE A 200 12.12 27.70 -1.49
CA ILE A 200 13.47 27.89 -2.03
C ILE A 200 13.39 27.75 -3.55
N PRO A 201 13.69 28.79 -4.36
CA PRO A 201 13.72 28.71 -5.81
C PRO A 201 14.69 27.61 -6.27
N ASP A 202 14.38 26.89 -7.35
CA ASP A 202 15.23 25.78 -7.83
C ASP A 202 16.63 26.24 -8.25
N SER A 203 16.80 27.53 -8.59
CA SER A 203 18.11 28.15 -8.78
C SER A 203 19.01 28.07 -7.55
N LEU A 204 18.44 28.08 -6.34
CA LEU A 204 19.15 27.99 -5.05
C LEU A 204 19.29 26.56 -4.51
N LYS A 205 18.60 25.58 -5.11
CA LYS A 205 18.74 24.17 -4.76
C LYS A 205 19.88 23.48 -5.50
N ARG A 206 20.44 24.12 -6.53
CA ARG A 206 21.61 23.64 -7.26
C ARG A 206 22.79 23.46 -6.31
N GLU A 207 23.46 22.32 -6.46
CA GLU A 207 24.69 22.02 -5.75
C GLU A 207 25.82 22.87 -6.35
N PHE A 208 26.57 23.55 -5.49
CA PHE A 208 27.78 24.28 -5.88
C PHE A 208 28.93 23.82 -4.98
N GLY A 209 29.74 22.90 -5.49
CA GLY A 209 30.78 22.23 -4.70
C GLY A 209 30.17 21.15 -3.80
N ALA A 210 30.50 21.17 -2.50
CA ALA A 210 30.06 20.17 -1.52
C ALA A 210 28.74 20.54 -0.78
N LEU A 211 28.15 21.70 -1.10
CA LEU A 211 27.00 22.27 -0.39
C LEU A 211 25.99 22.83 -1.40
N ARG A 212 24.73 22.94 -0.97
CA ARG A 212 23.65 23.56 -1.76
C ARG A 212 23.78 25.08 -1.66
N LEU A 213 23.47 25.81 -2.74
CA LEU A 213 23.63 27.27 -2.83
C LEU A 213 22.99 28.05 -1.66
N TRP A 214 21.86 27.58 -1.14
CA TRP A 214 21.19 28.22 0.01
C TRP A 214 21.94 28.04 1.34
N GLU A 215 22.74 26.98 1.50
CA GLU A 215 23.50 26.73 2.73
C GLU A 215 24.59 27.79 2.94
N TRP A 216 25.13 28.33 1.84
CA TRP A 216 26.04 29.47 1.85
C TRP A 216 25.41 30.77 2.35
N VAL A 217 24.08 30.89 2.30
CA VAL A 217 23.36 32.06 2.83
C VAL A 217 22.85 31.76 4.25
N GLY A 218 22.35 30.53 4.48
CA GLY A 218 21.80 30.12 5.76
C GLY A 218 22.84 30.01 6.88
N LEU A 219 24.03 29.48 6.58
CA LEU A 219 25.09 29.30 7.60
C LEU A 219 25.64 30.64 8.11
N PRO A 220 25.99 31.62 7.26
CA PRO A 220 26.41 32.94 7.75
C PRO A 220 25.31 33.64 8.56
N LEU A 221 24.05 33.58 8.09
CA LEU A 221 22.92 34.16 8.84
C LEU A 221 22.76 33.53 10.22
N LEU A 222 22.86 32.20 10.33
CA LEU A 222 22.79 31.50 11.60
C LEU A 222 23.95 31.88 12.53
N LEU A 223 25.18 31.97 11.99
CA LEU A 223 26.36 32.40 12.74
C LEU A 223 26.23 33.85 13.22
N THR A 224 25.70 34.76 12.39
CA THR A 224 25.44 36.14 12.81
C THR A 224 24.36 36.21 13.89
N ALA A 225 23.29 35.41 13.79
CA ALA A 225 22.25 35.38 14.82
C ALA A 225 22.78 34.84 16.16
N LEU A 226 23.63 33.82 16.13
CA LEU A 226 24.30 33.29 17.33
C LEU A 226 25.29 34.29 17.93
N GLY A 227 26.04 35.01 17.08
CA GLY A 227 26.99 36.04 17.51
C GLY A 227 26.36 37.36 17.98
N VAL A 228 25.08 37.60 17.70
CA VAL A 228 24.31 38.75 18.22
C VAL A 228 23.65 38.42 19.57
N VAL A 229 23.50 37.13 19.91
CA VAL A 229 22.88 36.65 21.15
C VAL A 229 23.91 36.31 22.23
N GLY A 230 25.19 36.11 21.87
CA GLY A 230 26.32 35.95 22.80
C GLY A 230 27.10 37.23 22.99
#